data_AF-A0AAV7GVJ4-F1
#
_entry.id   AF-A0AAV7GVJ4-F1
#
_cell.length_a   1.000
_cell.length_b   1.000
_cell.length_c   1.000
_cell.angle_alpha   90.00
_cell.angle_beta   90.00
_cell.angle_gamma   90.00
#
_symmetry.space_group_name_H-M   'P 1'
#
loop_
_entity.id
_entity.type
_entity.pdbx_description
1 polymer ?
#
loop_
_entity_poly.entity_id
_entity_poly.type
_entity_poly.pdbx_seq_one_letter_code
_entity_poly.pdbx_strand_id
1 'polypeptide(L)' 'MHKNVIALSADKHCALIILPFHKHQTIDGTMEMTHPVICCLNKNILARATCSLPSSSTVTSPAQVPARNATL' A
#
# COMPACT_ATOMS: atom_id res chain seq x y z
N MET A 1 -12.64 17.04 17.82
CA MET A 1 -11.97 16.97 16.50
C MET A 1 -11.53 15.54 16.27
N HIS A 2 -11.93 14.89 15.17
CA HIS A 2 -11.61 13.48 14.91
C HIS A 2 -10.23 13.37 14.27
N LYS A 3 -9.22 12.95 15.05
CA LYS A 3 -7.87 12.70 14.51
C LYS A 3 -7.89 11.38 13.73
N ASN A 4 -7.33 11.38 12.53
CA ASN A 4 -7.17 10.14 11.76
C ASN A 4 -5.95 9.35 12.27
N VAL A 5 -5.84 8.08 11.86
CA VAL A 5 -4.78 7.17 12.31
C VAL A 5 -3.37 7.74 12.10
N ILE A 6 -3.15 8.47 11.01
CA ILE A 6 -1.84 9.04 10.67
C ILE A 6 -1.48 10.24 11.55
N ALA A 7 -2.43 11.16 11.76
CA ALA A 7 -2.20 12.28 12.67
C ALA A 7 -1.95 11.78 14.09
N LEU A 8 -2.70 10.77 14.53
CA LEU A 8 -2.51 10.17 15.84
C LEU A 8 -1.16 9.46 15.97
N SER A 9 -0.71 8.74 14.93
CA SER A 9 0.58 8.04 14.95
C SER A 9 1.76 9.01 15.00
N ALA A 10 1.65 10.14 14.29
CA ALA A 10 2.65 11.21 14.33
C ALA A 10 2.69 11.87 15.71
N ASP A 11 1.52 12.27 16.25
CA ASP A 11 1.40 12.91 17.56
C ASP A 11 1.91 12.03 18.71
N LYS A 12 1.80 10.70 18.56
CA LYS A 12 2.21 9.71 19.58
C LYS A 12 3.58 9.11 19.31
N HIS A 13 4.30 9.57 18.29
CA HIS A 13 5.59 9.02 17.88
C HIS A 13 5.57 7.48 17.73
N CYS A 14 4.49 6.95 17.15
CA CYS A 14 4.36 5.51 16.95
C CYS A 14 5.42 5.02 15.96
N ALA A 15 6.17 3.99 16.35
CA ALA A 15 7.14 3.33 15.49
C ALA A 15 6.49 2.36 14.48
N LEU A 16 5.27 1.87 14.77
CA LEU A 16 4.57 0.89 13.94
C LEU A 16 3.06 1.16 13.89
N ILE A 17 2.45 0.96 12.73
CA ILE A 17 1.00 0.97 12.52
C ILE A 17 0.59 -0.43 12.04
N ILE A 18 -0.25 -1.11 12.80
CA ILE A 18 -0.80 -2.43 12.43
C ILE A 18 -2.13 -2.21 11.73
N LEU A 19 -2.26 -2.78 10.52
CA LEU A 19 -3.47 -2.67 9.71
C LEU A 19 -4.26 -3.98 9.72
N PRO A 20 -5.60 -3.93 9.79
CA PRO A 20 -6.43 -5.11 9.67
C PRO A 20 -6.28 -5.76 8.30
N PHE A 21 -6.32 -7.08 8.27
CA PHE A 21 -6.18 -7.84 7.02
C PHE A 21 -7.51 -7.85 6.25
N HIS A 22 -7.45 -7.57 4.95
CA HIS A 22 -8.64 -7.38 4.10
C HIS A 22 -9.00 -8.63 3.27
N LYS A 23 -8.22 -9.71 3.43
CA LYS A 23 -8.46 -11.02 2.83
C LYS A 23 -8.53 -12.08 3.91
N HIS A 24 -9.23 -13.17 3.68
CA HIS A 24 -9.23 -14.33 4.56
C HIS A 24 -8.67 -15.53 3.80
N GLN A 25 -7.84 -16.32 4.46
CA GLN A 25 -7.37 -17.57 3.87
C GLN A 25 -8.45 -18.63 4.09
N THR A 26 -8.90 -19.26 3.02
CA THR A 26 -9.86 -20.38 3.06
C THR A 26 -9.14 -21.69 3.38
N ILE A 27 -9.91 -22.75 3.66
CA ILE A 27 -9.39 -24.07 4.03
C ILE A 27 -8.52 -24.67 2.92
N ASP A 28 -8.83 -24.38 1.67
CA ASP A 28 -8.04 -24.78 0.49
C ASP A 28 -6.81 -23.90 0.25
N GLY A 29 -6.58 -22.90 1.10
CA GLY A 29 -5.43 -21.99 1.04
C GLY A 29 -5.62 -20.81 0.09
N THR A 30 -6.78 -20.67 -0.57
CA THR A 30 -7.06 -19.51 -1.43
C THR A 30 -7.33 -18.25 -0.59
N MET A 31 -7.21 -17.08 -1.21
CA MET A 31 -7.33 -15.79 -0.53
C MET A 31 -8.57 -15.07 -1.01
N GLU A 32 -9.59 -14.97 -0.16
CA GLU A 32 -10.84 -14.30 -0.50
C GLU A 32 -10.90 -12.90 0.08
N MET A 33 -11.40 -11.94 -0.72
CA MET A 33 -11.61 -10.57 -0.26
C MET A 33 -12.84 -10.50 0.65
N THR A 34 -12.62 -10.35 1.94
CA THR A 34 -13.69 -10.33 2.94
C THR A 34 -14.27 -8.92 3.13
N HIS A 35 -13.41 -7.90 3.05
CA HIS A 35 -13.79 -6.51 3.32
C HIS A 35 -13.05 -5.53 2.38
N PRO A 36 -13.59 -5.26 1.17
CA PRO A 36 -12.91 -4.41 0.18
C PRO A 36 -12.69 -2.97 0.64
N VAL A 37 -13.55 -2.46 1.53
CA VAL A 37 -13.41 -1.12 2.13
C VAL A 37 -12.11 -1.01 2.94
N ILE A 38 -11.70 -2.09 3.63
CA ILE A 38 -10.45 -2.13 4.40
C ILE A 38 -9.25 -2.10 3.46
N CYS A 39 -9.33 -2.70 2.28
CA CYS A 39 -8.28 -2.61 1.27
C CYS A 39 -8.00 -1.16 0.88
N CYS A 40 -9.05 -0.37 0.63
CA CYS A 40 -8.93 1.06 0.31
C CYS A 40 -8.35 1.86 1.48
N LEU A 41 -8.79 1.59 2.70
CA LEU A 41 -8.24 2.21 3.91
C LEU A 41 -6.73 1.94 4.05
N ASN A 42 -6.32 0.67 3.94
CA ASN A 42 -4.93 0.28 4.08
C ASN A 42 -4.04 0.94 3.02
N LYS A 43 -4.49 1.00 1.75
CA LYS A 43 -3.78 1.71 0.67
C LYS A 43 -3.60 3.19 0.99
N ASN A 44 -4.65 3.84 1.49
CA ASN A 44 -4.60 5.26 1.88
C ASN A 44 -3.66 5.51 3.06
N ILE A 45 -3.60 4.60 4.04
CA ILE A 45 -2.67 4.71 5.17
C ILE A 45 -1.23 4.51 4.68
N LEU A 46 -0.97 3.48 3.89
CA LEU A 46 0.37 3.18 3.37
C LEU A 46 0.93 4.29 2.48
N ALA A 47 0.10 4.96 1.68
CA ALA A 47 0.53 6.06 0.82
C ALA A 47 0.96 7.34 1.59
N ARG A 48 0.62 7.44 2.88
CA ARG A 48 0.73 8.68 3.67
C ARG A 48 1.47 8.51 4.99
N ALA A 49 1.62 7.27 5.47
CA ALA A 49 2.30 6.99 6.73
C ALA A 49 3.80 7.26 6.61
N THR A 50 4.32 8.10 7.50
CA THR A 50 5.75 8.43 7.58
C THR A 50 6.53 7.53 8.53
N CYS A 51 5.84 6.74 9.35
CA CYS A 51 6.41 5.90 10.39
C CYS A 51 7.25 4.71 9.86
N SER A 52 7.36 4.52 8.53
CA SER A 52 7.97 3.31 7.92
C SER A 52 8.88 3.60 6.71
N LEU A 53 9.63 4.72 6.68
CA LEU A 53 10.37 5.22 5.50
C LEU A 53 11.24 4.19 4.70
N PRO A 54 11.46 4.39 3.37
CA PRO A 54 11.27 5.65 2.65
C PRO A 54 10.20 5.65 1.54
N SER A 55 9.54 6.80 1.43
CA SER A 55 9.16 7.41 0.16
C SER A 55 10.39 7.49 -0.76
N SER A 56 10.71 6.42 -1.49
CA SER A 56 11.62 6.54 -2.61
C SER A 56 10.86 7.24 -3.72
N SER A 57 11.04 8.55 -3.77
CA SER A 57 10.97 9.34 -4.97
C SER A 57 11.90 8.69 -6.02
N THR A 58 11.42 7.67 -6.70
CA THR A 58 11.91 7.21 -8.00
C THR A 58 10.72 6.67 -8.74
N VAL A 59 9.95 7.61 -9.29
CA VAL A 59 9.20 7.38 -10.52
C VAL A 59 10.26 7.07 -11.58
N THR A 60 10.68 5.80 -11.68
CA THR A 60 11.27 5.32 -12.92
C THR A 60 10.11 5.05 -13.84
N SER A 61 9.91 6.00 -14.75
CA SER A 61 9.09 5.90 -15.95
C SER A 61 9.03 4.46 -16.50
N PRO A 62 7.88 3.96 -17.01
CA PRO A 62 7.90 2.71 -17.75
C PRO A 62 8.81 2.91 -18.95
N ALA A 63 9.98 2.25 -18.93
CA ALA A 63 10.81 2.14 -20.10
C ALA A 63 9.95 1.51 -21.20
N GLN A 64 9.56 2.35 -22.16
CA GLN A 64 9.01 1.94 -23.44
C GLN A 64 9.98 0.92 -24.01
N VAL A 65 9.57 -0.35 -24.08
CA VAL A 65 10.27 -1.36 -24.87
C VAL A 65 10.30 -0.81 -26.29
N PRO A 66 11.49 -0.52 -26.87
CA PRO A 66 11.52 -0.09 -28.25
C PRO A 66 11.07 -1.28 -29.09
N ALA A 67 9.99 -1.07 -29.85
CA ALA A 67 9.57 -1.98 -30.89
C ALA A 67 10.78 -2.25 -31.80
N ARG A 68 11.30 -3.48 -31.73
CA ARG A 68 12.36 -3.93 -32.61
C ARG A 68 11.73 -4.08 -33.99
N ASN A 69 11.77 -3.00 -34.77
CA ASN A 69 11.42 -3.06 -36.18
C ASN A 69 12.37 -4.03 -36.88
N ALA A 70 11.77 -4.91 -37.67
CA ALA A 70 12.41 -5.85 -38.57
C ALA A 70 13.47 -5.19 -39.46
N THR A 71 14.53 -5.93 -39.85
CA THR A 71 15.09 -6.02 -41.22
C THR A 71 16.33 -6.93 -41.19
N LEU A 72 16.17 -8.17 -41.65
CA LEU A 72 16.96 -8.92 -42.66
C LEU A 72 16.59 -10.41 -42.56
#